data_AF-A0A6P0N8C5-F1
#
_entry.id   AF-A0A6P0N8C5-F1
#
_cell.length_a   1.000
_cell.length_b   1.000
_cell.length_c   1.000
_cell.angle_alpha   90.00
_cell.angle_beta   90.00
_cell.angle_gamma   90.00
#
_symmetry.space_group_name_H-M   'P 1'
#
loop_
_entity.id
_entity.type
_entity.pdbx_description
1 polymer ?
#
loop_
_entity_poly.entity_id
_entity_poly.type
_entity_poly.pdbx_seq_one_letter_code
_entity_poly.pdbx_strand_id
1 'polypeptide(L)'
;MRELYPPIEPYNQQTLTVSNLHTIYFEESGNPQGQPVVVLHGGPGGGSQPVYRQYFDPQKWRIVMFDQRGCGRSIPHAELEQNTTWDLASDKIHPTSQSVA
;
A
#
# COMPACT_ATOMS: atom_id res chain seq x y z
N MET A 1 10.88 25.97 -1.84
CA MET A 1 9.79 24.97 -1.98
C MET A 1 10.43 23.60 -1.77
N ARG A 2 9.82 22.67 -1.04
CA ARG A 2 10.35 21.29 -0.99
C ARG A 2 9.94 20.57 -2.26
N GLU A 3 10.92 19.98 -2.94
CA GLU A 3 10.70 19.13 -4.11
C GLU A 3 10.46 17.68 -3.67
N LEU A 4 9.87 16.89 -4.56
CA LEU A 4 9.70 15.45 -4.36
C LEU A 4 11.05 14.73 -4.42
N TYR A 5 11.19 13.61 -3.72
CA TYR A 5 12.34 12.72 -3.89
C TYR A 5 12.34 12.08 -5.29
N PRO A 6 13.49 11.62 -5.82
CA PRO A 6 13.52 10.96 -7.12
C PRO A 6 12.57 9.76 -7.19
N PRO A 7 12.03 9.43 -8.37
CA PRO A 7 11.22 8.23 -8.57
C PRO A 7 11.97 6.96 -8.16
N ILE A 8 11.25 6.06 -7.49
CA ILE A 8 11.74 4.73 -7.09
C ILE A 8 10.70 3.67 -7.42
N GLU A 9 11.17 2.45 -7.65
CA GLU A 9 10.33 1.27 -7.82
C GLU A 9 10.18 0.48 -6.51
N PRO A 10 9.08 -0.27 -6.34
CA PRO A 10 8.89 -1.09 -5.17
C PRO A 10 9.82 -2.31 -5.24
N TYR A 11 10.42 -2.67 -4.12
CA TYR A 11 11.24 -3.87 -4.01
C TYR A 11 10.40 -5.11 -3.67
N ASN A 12 9.17 -4.93 -3.18
CA ASN A 12 8.22 -6.00 -2.89
C ASN A 12 6.82 -5.61 -3.34
N GLN A 13 6.10 -6.53 -3.97
CA GLN A 13 4.72 -6.35 -4.43
C GLN A 13 3.97 -7.66 -4.20
N GLN A 14 2.86 -7.60 -3.47
CA GLN A 14 2.13 -8.79 -3.02
C GLN A 14 0.63 -8.48 -2.95
N THR A 15 -0.16 -9.52 -2.70
CA THR A 15 -1.58 -9.42 -2.40
C THR A 15 -1.91 -10.07 -1.06
N LEU A 16 -2.95 -9.59 -0.39
CA LEU A 16 -3.43 -10.10 0.89
C LEU A 16 -4.93 -10.35 0.82
N THR A 17 -5.33 -11.58 1.09
CA THR A 17 -6.75 -11.91 1.28
C THR A 17 -7.21 -11.40 2.64
N VAL A 18 -8.14 -10.44 2.65
CA VAL A 18 -8.63 -9.76 3.86
C VAL A 18 -10.06 -10.13 4.22
N SER A 19 -10.80 -10.73 3.28
CA SER A 19 -12.06 -11.42 3.52
C SER A 19 -12.23 -12.56 2.52
N ASN A 20 -13.32 -13.33 2.63
CA ASN A 20 -13.67 -14.33 1.61
C ASN A 20 -13.92 -13.71 0.22
N LEU A 21 -14.21 -12.41 0.16
CA LEU A 21 -14.49 -11.68 -1.07
C LEU A 21 -13.29 -10.86 -1.55
N HIS A 22 -12.59 -10.19 -0.62
CA HIS A 22 -11.59 -9.17 -0.97
C HIS A 22 -10.16 -9.67 -0.85
N THR A 23 -9.38 -9.41 -1.90
CA THR A 23 -7.92 -9.54 -1.91
C THR A 23 -7.32 -8.18 -2.30
N ILE A 24 -6.58 -7.58 -1.38
CA ILE A 24 -5.98 -6.26 -1.59
C ILE A 24 -4.55 -6.37 -2.10
N TYR A 25 -4.14 -5.43 -2.95
CA TYR A 25 -2.75 -5.27 -3.38
C TYR A 25 -1.98 -4.42 -2.36
N PHE A 26 -0.72 -4.77 -2.11
CA PHE A 26 0.22 -3.89 -1.42
C PHE A 26 1.62 -3.97 -2.02
N GLU A 27 2.41 -2.93 -1.78
CA GLU A 27 3.81 -2.84 -2.17
C GLU A 27 4.66 -2.18 -1.10
N GLU A 28 5.96 -2.44 -1.20
CA GLU A 28 6.97 -1.84 -0.33
C GLU A 28 8.10 -1.21 -1.16
N SER A 29 8.50 -0.01 -0.76
CA SER A 29 9.55 0.80 -1.40
C SER A 29 10.47 1.46 -0.37
N GLY A 30 11.57 2.05 -0.82
CA GLY A 30 12.52 2.74 0.05
C GLY A 30 13.48 1.78 0.75
N ASN A 31 13.80 2.05 2.01
CA ASN A 31 14.76 1.28 2.80
C ASN A 31 14.03 0.15 3.55
N PRO A 32 14.28 -1.14 3.26
CA PRO A 32 13.65 -2.26 3.98
C PRO A 32 13.91 -2.29 5.49
N GLN A 33 14.98 -1.64 5.94
CA GLN A 33 15.36 -1.49 7.35
C GLN A 33 15.04 -0.09 7.91
N GLY A 34 14.35 0.75 7.13
CA GLY A 34 13.94 2.09 7.51
C GLY A 34 12.76 2.10 8.49
N GLN A 35 12.43 3.29 9.00
CA GLN A 35 11.23 3.50 9.80
C GLN A 35 9.99 3.19 8.94
N PRO A 36 9.01 2.40 9.41
CA PRO A 36 7.84 2.06 8.61
C PRO A 36 6.89 3.26 8.50
N VAL A 37 6.34 3.44 7.30
CA VAL A 37 5.22 4.36 7.04
C VAL A 37 4.20 3.69 6.14
N VAL A 38 2.92 3.85 6.47
CA VAL A 38 1.79 3.37 5.67
C VAL A 38 1.15 4.55 4.95
N VAL A 39 0.99 4.45 3.64
CA VAL A 39 0.38 5.47 2.81
C VAL A 39 -1.08 5.10 2.53
N LEU A 40 -2.00 5.96 2.96
CA LEU A 40 -3.42 5.83 2.66
C LEU A 40 -3.78 6.77 1.50
N HIS A 41 -4.19 6.20 0.37
CA HIS A 41 -4.67 6.99 -0.76
C HIS A 41 -6.05 7.59 -0.48
N GLY A 42 -6.39 8.66 -1.22
CA GLY A 42 -7.70 9.32 -1.16
C GLY A 42 -8.73 8.74 -2.14
N GLY A 43 -9.82 9.49 -2.35
CA GLY A 43 -10.96 9.12 -3.19
C GLY A 43 -12.27 9.21 -2.40
N PRO A 44 -12.78 8.12 -1.79
CA PRO A 44 -12.23 6.75 -1.74
C PRO A 44 -12.22 6.06 -3.12
N GLY A 45 -11.48 4.95 -3.24
CA GLY A 45 -11.37 4.18 -4.49
C GLY A 45 -10.36 4.72 -5.52
N GLY A 46 -9.45 5.62 -5.13
CA GLY A 46 -8.47 6.21 -6.06
C GLY A 46 -7.28 5.32 -6.40
N GLY A 47 -6.92 4.38 -5.52
CA GLY A 47 -5.71 3.56 -5.65
C GLY A 47 -4.40 4.33 -5.38
N SER A 48 -3.35 3.56 -5.10
CA SER A 48 -1.99 4.03 -4.91
C SER A 48 -1.36 4.47 -6.25
N GLN A 49 -0.58 5.56 -6.20
CA GLN A 49 0.11 6.09 -7.39
C GLN A 49 1.63 6.09 -7.18
N PRO A 50 2.45 5.83 -8.22
CA PRO A 50 3.92 5.80 -8.08
C PRO A 50 4.52 7.08 -7.48
N VAL A 51 3.87 8.24 -7.70
CA VAL A 51 4.31 9.53 -7.13
C VAL A 51 4.25 9.56 -5.61
N TYR A 52 3.42 8.74 -4.96
CA TYR A 52 3.29 8.75 -3.50
C TYR A 52 4.56 8.29 -2.79
N ARG A 53 5.37 7.43 -3.43
CA ARG A 53 6.68 7.02 -2.91
C ARG A 53 7.65 8.20 -2.76
N GLN A 54 7.48 9.23 -3.60
CA GLN A 54 8.38 10.38 -3.68
C GLN A 54 8.14 11.42 -2.57
N TYR A 55 7.13 11.24 -1.71
CA TYR A 55 6.91 12.09 -0.53
C TYR A 55 7.84 11.74 0.65
N PHE A 56 8.50 10.57 0.61
CA PHE A 56 9.28 10.05 1.71
C PHE A 56 10.74 9.87 1.31
N ASP A 57 11.65 10.18 2.22
CA ASP A 57 13.09 9.94 2.04
C ASP A 57 13.36 8.43 1.90
N PRO A 58 13.77 7.94 0.71
CA PRO A 58 13.89 6.50 0.47
C PRO A 58 15.02 5.85 1.27
N GLN A 59 15.94 6.62 1.85
CA GLN A 59 17.00 6.09 2.70
C GLN A 59 16.54 5.90 4.15
N LYS A 60 15.49 6.62 4.57
CA LYS A 60 15.00 6.59 5.97
C LYS A 60 13.76 5.74 6.15
N TRP A 61 12.91 5.67 5.14
CA TRP A 61 11.56 5.08 5.27
C TRP A 61 11.45 3.74 4.56
N ARG A 62 10.82 2.78 5.25
CA ARG A 62 10.19 1.61 4.64
C ARG A 62 8.75 2.00 4.29
N ILE A 63 8.50 2.28 3.02
CA ILE A 63 7.24 2.84 2.54
C ILE A 63 6.33 1.69 2.16
N VAL A 64 5.20 1.55 2.86
CA VAL A 64 4.16 0.54 2.57
C VAL A 64 2.96 1.26 1.96
N MET A 65 2.58 0.87 0.75
CA MET A 65 1.42 1.42 0.04
C MET A 65 0.48 0.26 -0.32
N PHE A 66 -0.81 0.51 -0.34
CA PHE A 66 -1.80 -0.50 -0.69
C PHE A 66 -3.01 0.11 -1.36
N ASP A 67 -3.73 -0.72 -2.12
CA ASP A 67 -4.98 -0.34 -2.74
C ASP A 67 -6.13 -0.82 -1.86
N GLN A 68 -6.99 0.10 -1.42
CA GLN A 68 -8.19 -0.26 -0.65
C GLN A 68 -9.11 -1.18 -1.48
N ARG A 69 -10.04 -1.85 -0.79
CA ARG A 69 -11.04 -2.74 -1.41
C ARG A 69 -11.72 -2.07 -2.61
N GLY A 70 -11.91 -2.82 -3.70
CA GLY A 70 -12.63 -2.34 -4.87
C GLY A 70 -11.88 -1.39 -5.81
N CYS A 71 -10.59 -1.09 -5.61
CA CYS A 71 -9.87 -0.13 -6.45
C CYS A 71 -8.43 -0.53 -6.80
N GLY A 72 -7.85 0.21 -7.76
CA GLY A 72 -6.48 -0.01 -8.20
C GLY A 72 -6.26 -1.44 -8.68
N ARG A 73 -5.33 -2.14 -8.05
CA ARG A 73 -4.97 -3.54 -8.31
C ARG A 73 -5.65 -4.52 -7.35
N SER A 74 -6.42 -4.03 -6.38
CA SER A 74 -7.21 -4.87 -5.47
C SER A 74 -8.40 -5.47 -6.21
N ILE A 75 -8.78 -6.68 -5.80
CA ILE A 75 -9.84 -7.46 -6.43
C ILE A 75 -10.92 -7.86 -5.40
N PRO A 76 -12.21 -7.87 -5.82
CA PRO A 76 -12.71 -7.55 -7.16
C PRO A 76 -12.73 -6.04 -7.41
N HIS A 77 -12.50 -5.63 -8.66
CA HIS A 77 -12.52 -4.21 -9.03
C HIS A 77 -13.95 -3.64 -8.97
N ALA A 78 -14.09 -2.42 -8.44
CA ALA A 78 -15.35 -1.70 -8.23
C ALA A 78 -16.37 -2.42 -7.31
N GLU A 79 -15.92 -3.39 -6.52
CA GLU A 79 -16.77 -4.09 -5.55
C GLU A 79 -17.12 -3.20 -4.35
N LEU A 80 -18.42 -3.16 -4.02
CA LEU A 80 -18.99 -2.34 -2.95
C LEU A 80 -19.44 -3.19 -1.75
N GLU A 81 -19.70 -4.48 -1.95
CA GLU A 81 -19.99 -5.39 -0.86
C GLU A 81 -18.78 -5.50 0.08
N GLN A 82 -19.00 -5.42 1.39
CA GLN A 82 -17.92 -5.41 2.39
C GLN A 82 -16.88 -4.30 2.15
N ASN A 83 -17.29 -3.12 1.67
CA ASN A 83 -16.41 -1.99 1.39
C ASN A 83 -16.84 -0.72 2.16
N THR A 84 -16.85 -0.82 3.48
CA THR A 84 -17.15 0.30 4.38
C THR A 84 -15.91 0.83 5.08
N THR A 85 -15.99 2.01 5.69
CA THR A 85 -14.91 2.56 6.50
C THR A 85 -14.41 1.58 7.57
N TRP A 86 -15.31 0.81 8.18
CA TRP A 86 -14.96 -0.15 9.22
C TRP A 86 -14.32 -1.43 8.66
N ASP A 87 -14.72 -1.84 7.45
CA ASP A 87 -14.04 -2.91 6.72
C ASP A 87 -12.59 -2.52 6.43
N LEU A 88 -12.38 -1.31 5.88
CA LEU A 88 -11.06 -0.79 5.55
C LEU A 88 -10.17 -0.60 6.79
N ALA A 89 -10.74 -0.13 7.90
CA ALA A 89 -10.01 -0.01 9.16
C ALA A 89 -9.61 -1.38 9.76
N SER A 90 -10.35 -2.44 9.41
CA SER A 90 -10.09 -3.80 9.87
C SER A 90 -9.11 -4.56 8.97
N ASP A 91 -8.77 -4.03 7.79
CA ASP A 91 -7.82 -4.63 6.87
C ASP A 91 -6.40 -4.58 7.45
N LYS A 92 -5.91 -5.74 7.86
CA LYS A 92 -4.58 -5.86 8.46
C LYS A 92 -3.53 -6.15 7.42
N ILE A 93 -2.77 -5.12 7.08
CA ILE A 93 -1.54 -5.28 6.31
C ILE A 93 -0.45 -5.67 7.28
N HIS A 94 0.04 -6.90 7.16
CA HIS A 94 1.23 -7.36 7.88
C HIS A 94 2.36 -7.43 6.86
N PRO A 95 3.23 -6.39 6.79
CA PRO A 95 4.39 -6.43 5.92
C PRO A 95 5.27 -7.58 6.43
N THR A 96 5.28 -8.70 5.70
CA THR A 96 6.10 -9.84 6.10
C THR A 96 7.54 -9.36 6.19
N SER A 97 8.15 -9.49 7.37
CA SER A 97 9.60 -9.47 7.49
C SER A 97 10.13 -10.48 6.49
N GLN A 98 10.88 -10.03 5.48
CA GLN A 98 11.62 -10.96 4.64
C GLN A 98 12.37 -11.91 5.57
N SER A 99 12.12 -13.21 5.42
CA SER A 99 13.01 -14.21 6.00
C SER A 99 14.39 -13.89 5.45
N VAL A 100 15.29 -13.48 6.33
CA VAL A 100 16.71 -13.42 6.03
C VAL A 100 17.10 -14.86 5.71
N ALA A 101 17.30 -15.14 4.43
CA ALA A 101 18.03 -16.33 3.96
C ALA A 101 19.49 -15.93 3.80
#